data_AF-A0A7Y2Y1L4-F1
#
_entry.id   AF-A0A7Y2Y1L4-F1
#
_cell.length_a   1.000
_cell.length_b   1.000
_cell.length_c   1.000
_cell.angle_alpha   90.00
_cell.angle_beta   90.00
_cell.angle_gamma   90.00
#
_symmetry.space_group_name_H-M   'P 1'
#
loop_
_entity.id
_entity.type
_entity.pdbx_description
1 polymer ?
#
loop_
_entity_poly.entity_id
_entity_poly.type
_entity_poly.pdbx_seq_one_letter_code
_entity_poly.pdbx_strand_id
1 'polypeptide(L)'
;TKGISFDQFVLEVISDDPPERAQIGRQFNFLTDGQGRVMADHIFAYSHQAAFLMFMSEHLQHPVEIAPKNVSPRVDAPLHAATLAKLREVRSADFMLYDEIVAQEGHLHTPLD
;
A
#
# COMPACT_ATOMS: atom_id res chain seq x y z
N THR A 1 -2.52 14.93 -9.14
CA THR A 1 -3.38 14.84 -10.33
C THR A 1 -3.48 16.22 -11.02
N LYS A 2 -2.44 16.68 -11.71
CA LYS A 2 -2.48 18.01 -12.32
C LYS A 2 -3.49 18.01 -13.48
N GLY A 3 -4.54 18.81 -13.36
CA GLY A 3 -5.56 18.96 -14.41
C GLY A 3 -6.71 17.94 -14.39
N ILE A 4 -6.75 17.01 -13.43
CA ILE A 4 -7.89 16.09 -13.21
C ILE A 4 -8.19 15.93 -11.72
N SER A 5 -9.42 15.56 -11.37
CA SER A 5 -9.77 15.25 -9.98
C SER A 5 -9.09 13.96 -9.51
N PHE A 6 -8.95 13.80 -8.19
CA PHE A 6 -8.48 12.55 -7.63
C PHE A 6 -9.45 11.39 -7.93
N ASP A 7 -10.75 11.64 -7.85
CA ASP A 7 -11.79 10.68 -8.20
C ASP A 7 -11.65 10.16 -9.64
N GLN A 8 -11.45 11.07 -10.61
CA GLN A 8 -11.21 10.68 -12.01
C GLN A 8 -9.93 9.85 -12.15
N PHE A 9 -8.86 10.26 -11.48
CA PHE A 9 -7.61 9.50 -11.51
C PHE A 9 -7.78 8.08 -10.96
N VAL A 10 -8.54 7.90 -9.88
CA VAL A 10 -8.81 6.56 -9.33
C VAL A 10 -9.63 5.70 -10.29
N LEU A 11 -10.63 6.28 -10.97
CA LEU A 11 -11.37 5.58 -12.03
C LEU A 11 -10.46 5.14 -13.18
N GLU A 12 -9.52 6.00 -13.59
CA GLU A 12 -8.52 5.65 -14.61
C GLU A 12 -7.60 4.52 -14.14
N VAL A 13 -7.18 4.52 -12.87
CA VAL A 13 -6.30 3.50 -12.27
C VAL A 13 -6.95 2.11 -12.16
N ILE A 14 -8.28 2.03 -12.18
CA ILE A 14 -9.04 0.78 -12.15
C ILE A 14 -9.73 0.45 -13.49
N SER A 15 -9.43 1.20 -14.54
CA SER A 15 -9.88 0.93 -15.91
C SER A 15 -9.21 -0.32 -16.48
N ASP A 16 -9.90 -1.02 -17.40
CA ASP A 16 -9.32 -2.14 -18.17
C ASP A 16 -8.20 -1.68 -19.12
N ASP A 17 -8.30 -0.45 -19.63
CA ASP A 17 -7.29 0.21 -20.47
C ASP A 17 -6.90 1.55 -19.83
N PRO A 18 -6.00 1.55 -18.83
CA PRO A 18 -5.59 2.76 -18.15
C PRO A 18 -4.65 3.59 -19.04
N PRO A 19 -4.82 4.92 -19.12
CA PRO A 19 -3.87 5.79 -19.80
C PRO A 19 -2.49 5.71 -19.13
N GLU A 20 -1.40 6.04 -19.83
CA GLU A 20 -0.02 5.94 -19.33
C GLU A 20 0.17 6.48 -17.90
N ARG A 21 -0.45 7.62 -17.60
CA ARG A 21 -0.40 8.27 -16.26
C ARG A 21 -1.00 7.44 -15.12
N ALA A 22 -1.87 6.48 -15.44
CA ALA A 22 -2.69 5.69 -14.51
C ALA A 22 -2.36 4.19 -14.57
N GLN A 23 -1.29 3.79 -15.26
CA GLN A 23 -0.76 2.42 -15.29
C GLN A 23 -0.07 2.06 -13.97
N ILE A 24 -0.82 2.15 -12.87
CA ILE A 24 -0.34 1.86 -11.51
C ILE A 24 -0.52 0.37 -11.25
N GLY A 25 0.59 -0.32 -11.01
CA GLY A 25 0.61 -1.74 -10.68
C GLY A 25 -0.19 -2.12 -9.43
N ARG A 26 -0.22 -3.43 -9.16
CA ARG A 26 -0.84 -4.04 -7.98
C ARG A 26 0.24 -4.35 -6.96
N GLN A 27 0.05 -3.93 -5.72
CA GLN A 27 0.98 -4.29 -4.63
C GLN A 27 0.88 -5.79 -4.36
N PHE A 28 -0.33 -6.34 -4.41
CA PHE A 28 -0.58 -7.77 -4.24
C PHE A 28 0.28 -8.60 -5.21
N ASN A 29 0.32 -8.26 -6.50
CA ASN A 29 1.13 -8.99 -7.49
C ASN A 29 2.64 -8.83 -7.27
N PHE A 30 3.09 -7.75 -6.62
CA PHE A 30 4.50 -7.57 -6.29
C PHE A 30 4.91 -8.38 -5.07
N LEU A 31 3.97 -8.62 -4.15
CA LEU A 31 4.20 -9.30 -2.88
C LEU A 31 3.88 -10.79 -2.92
N THR A 32 3.26 -11.29 -3.99
CA THR A 32 2.80 -12.67 -4.09
C THR A 32 3.30 -13.38 -5.35
N ASP A 33 3.30 -14.71 -5.32
CA ASP A 33 3.49 -15.54 -6.52
C ASP A 33 2.22 -15.60 -7.40
N GLY A 34 2.28 -16.36 -8.50
CA GLY A 34 1.14 -16.56 -9.40
C GLY A 34 -0.04 -17.33 -8.79
N GLN A 35 0.10 -17.82 -7.55
CA GLN A 35 -0.88 -18.58 -6.78
C GLN A 35 -1.38 -17.78 -5.56
N GLY A 36 -0.91 -16.55 -5.36
CA GLY A 36 -1.31 -15.68 -4.26
C GLY A 36 -0.59 -15.96 -2.94
N ARG A 37 0.46 -16.79 -2.92
CA ARG A 37 1.31 -16.96 -1.73
C ARG A 37 2.17 -15.72 -1.56
N VAL A 38 2.20 -15.15 -0.36
CA VAL A 38 3.10 -14.04 -0.02
C VAL A 38 4.56 -14.51 -0.07
N MET A 39 5.41 -13.73 -0.75
CA MET A 39 6.82 -14.08 -1.04
C MET A 39 7.85 -13.18 -0.36
N ALA A 40 7.42 -12.16 0.39
CA ALA A 40 8.31 -11.36 1.21
C ALA A 40 8.36 -11.92 2.63
N ASP A 41 9.54 -11.99 3.27
CA ASP A 41 9.65 -12.47 4.65
C ASP A 41 8.97 -11.53 5.64
N HIS A 42 9.18 -10.22 5.49
CA HIS A 42 8.59 -9.20 6.37
C HIS A 42 7.88 -8.13 5.54
N ILE A 43 6.61 -7.88 5.86
CA ILE A 43 5.82 -6.80 5.27
C ILE A 43 5.33 -5.88 6.38
N PHE A 44 5.53 -4.58 6.20
CA PHE A 44 5.12 -3.55 7.14
C PHE A 44 4.07 -2.62 6.51
N ALA A 45 2.97 -2.37 7.23
CA ALA A 45 1.97 -1.41 6.78
C ALA A 45 2.49 0.01 6.92
N TYR A 46 2.43 0.79 5.83
CA TYR A 46 2.96 2.16 5.84
C TYR A 46 2.32 3.05 6.91
N SER A 47 1.03 2.87 7.22
CA SER A 47 0.36 3.64 8.28
C SER A 47 0.75 3.23 9.70
N HIS A 48 1.55 2.18 9.88
CA HIS A 48 2.00 1.61 11.15
C HIS A 48 3.53 1.61 11.24
N GLN A 49 4.16 2.77 11.00
CA GLN A 49 5.63 2.91 10.96
C GLN A 49 6.34 2.41 12.23
N ALA A 50 5.67 2.42 13.39
CA ALA A 50 6.26 1.98 14.65
C ALA A 50 6.76 0.52 14.60
N ALA A 51 6.01 -0.38 13.96
CA ALA A 51 6.41 -1.79 13.85
C ALA A 51 7.70 -1.95 13.03
N PHE A 52 7.83 -1.22 11.92
CA PHE A 52 9.04 -1.19 11.12
C PHE A 52 10.25 -0.63 11.88
N LEU A 53 10.08 0.50 12.58
CA LEU A 53 11.16 1.12 13.35
C LEU A 53 11.64 0.23 14.50
N MET A 54 10.71 -0.44 15.19
CA MET A 54 11.03 -1.41 16.24
C MET A 54 11.82 -2.58 15.68
N PHE A 55 11.32 -3.22 14.61
CA PHE A 55 12.01 -4.31 13.92
C PHE A 55 13.44 -3.91 13.53
N MET A 56 13.61 -2.72 12.94
CA MET A 56 14.94 -2.27 12.52
C MET A 56 15.85 -1.95 13.69
N SER A 57 15.32 -1.37 14.77
CA SER A 57 16.13 -1.05 15.95
C SER A 57 16.65 -2.30 16.65
N GLU A 58 15.83 -3.35 16.72
CA GLU A 58 16.22 -4.65 17.26
C GLU A 58 17.28 -5.33 16.40
N HIS A 59 17.09 -5.38 15.08
CA HIS A 59 18.02 -6.03 14.15
C HIS A 59 19.37 -5.32 14.05
N LEU A 60 19.38 -3.99 14.16
CA LEU A 60 20.61 -3.19 14.15
C LEU A 60 21.23 -3.03 15.54
N GLN A 61 20.56 -3.51 16.60
CA GLN A 61 20.94 -3.32 18.00
C GLN A 61 21.20 -1.85 18.36
N HIS A 62 20.46 -0.94 17.72
CA HIS A 62 20.59 0.50 17.85
C HIS A 62 19.25 1.19 17.55
N PRO A 63 18.82 2.20 18.33
CA PRO A 63 17.60 2.94 18.02
C PRO A 63 17.61 3.56 16.62
N VAL A 64 16.58 3.29 15.83
CA VAL A 64 16.37 3.88 14.51
C VAL A 64 15.29 4.95 14.58
N GLU A 65 15.66 6.18 14.24
CA GLU A 65 14.74 7.32 14.13
C GLU A 65 14.76 7.87 12.69
N ILE A 66 13.57 8.06 12.11
CA ILE A 66 13.43 8.62 10.75
C ILE A 66 12.73 9.98 10.86
N ALA A 67 13.51 11.05 10.63
CA ALA A 67 12.94 12.38 10.52
C ALA A 67 12.19 12.54 9.18
N PRO A 68 11.02 13.22 9.16
CA PRO A 68 10.32 13.50 7.92
C PRO A 68 11.18 14.38 7.01
N LYS A 69 11.41 13.93 5.77
CA LYS A 69 12.11 14.68 4.72
C LYS A 69 11.34 14.60 3.41
N ASN A 70 11.42 15.64 2.58
CA ASN A 70 10.74 15.72 1.27
C ASN A 70 9.22 15.49 1.36
N VAL A 71 8.58 15.97 2.44
CA VAL A 71 7.14 15.83 2.64
C VAL A 71 6.42 16.71 1.61
N SER A 72 5.64 16.06 0.73
CA SER A 72 4.82 16.79 -0.23
C SER A 72 3.77 17.64 0.49
N PRO A 73 3.39 18.82 -0.06
CA PRO A 73 2.30 19.60 0.48
C PRO A 73 1.03 18.76 0.64
N ARG A 74 0.27 19.02 1.70
CA ARG A 74 -1.04 18.40 1.87
C ARG A 74 -1.97 18.93 0.78
N VAL A 75 -2.50 18.02 -0.03
CA VAL A 75 -3.51 18.29 -1.05
C VAL A 75 -4.72 17.44 -0.73
N ASP A 76 -5.89 18.07 -0.61
CA ASP A 76 -7.12 17.32 -0.40
C ASP A 76 -7.43 16.47 -1.63
N ALA A 77 -7.67 15.19 -1.38
CA ALA A 77 -7.91 14.17 -2.39
C ALA A 77 -9.29 13.53 -2.15
N PRO A 78 -10.38 14.30 -2.33
CA PRO A 78 -11.73 13.77 -2.12
C PRO A 78 -12.00 12.62 -3.10
N LEU A 79 -12.61 11.56 -2.59
CA LEU A 79 -12.96 10.37 -3.35
C LEU A 79 -14.45 10.07 -3.10
N HIS A 80 -15.23 9.91 -4.17
CA HIS A 80 -16.64 9.58 -4.01
C HIS A 80 -16.81 8.17 -3.48
N ALA A 81 -17.84 7.96 -2.66
CA ALA A 81 -18.15 6.66 -2.08
C ALA A 81 -18.34 5.57 -3.14
N ALA A 82 -18.97 5.90 -4.28
CA ALA A 82 -19.15 4.98 -5.39
C ALA A 82 -17.81 4.57 -6.04
N THR A 83 -16.89 5.52 -6.19
CA THR A 83 -15.54 5.25 -6.72
C THR A 83 -14.72 4.41 -5.74
N LEU A 84 -14.79 4.70 -4.45
CA LEU A 84 -14.14 3.91 -3.41
C LEU A 84 -14.68 2.46 -3.38
N ALA A 85 -16.00 2.28 -3.52
CA ALA A 85 -16.60 0.95 -3.57
C ALA A 85 -16.06 0.14 -4.76
N LYS A 86 -16.04 0.74 -5.97
CA LYS A 86 -15.44 0.12 -7.16
C LYS A 86 -13.96 -0.18 -6.99
N LEU A 87 -13.20 0.75 -6.40
CA LEU A 87 -11.78 0.55 -6.11
C LEU A 87 -11.56 -0.65 -5.17
N ARG A 88 -12.38 -0.79 -4.12
CA ARG A 88 -12.31 -1.94 -3.18
C ARG A 88 -12.70 -3.26 -3.83
N GLU A 89 -13.65 -3.25 -4.76
CA GLU A 89 -14.03 -4.43 -5.53
C GLU A 89 -12.90 -4.87 -6.48
N VAL A 90 -12.43 -3.95 -7.34
CA VAL A 90 -11.40 -4.23 -8.35
C VAL A 90 -10.04 -4.52 -7.71
N ARG A 91 -9.74 -3.91 -6.56
CA ARG A 91 -8.50 -4.10 -5.80
C ARG A 91 -8.65 -4.88 -4.51
N SER A 92 -9.65 -5.76 -4.44
CA SER A 92 -9.96 -6.55 -3.24
C SER A 92 -8.76 -7.27 -2.64
N ALA A 93 -7.94 -7.94 -3.46
CA ALA A 93 -6.74 -8.65 -2.99
C ALA A 93 -5.70 -7.72 -2.34
N ASP A 94 -5.47 -6.53 -2.91
CA ASP A 94 -4.59 -5.51 -2.31
C ASP A 94 -5.12 -5.05 -0.94
N PHE A 95 -6.44 -4.81 -0.83
CA PHE A 95 -7.05 -4.41 0.44
C PHE A 95 -7.04 -5.53 1.47
N MET A 96 -7.35 -6.77 1.10
CA MET A 96 -7.35 -7.90 2.02
C MET A 96 -5.97 -8.14 2.63
N LEU A 97 -4.92 -8.12 1.80
CA LEU A 97 -3.55 -8.25 2.29
C LEU A 97 -3.17 -7.09 3.22
N TYR A 98 -3.54 -5.85 2.86
CA TYR A 98 -3.29 -4.70 3.71
C TYR A 98 -4.02 -4.79 5.06
N ASP A 99 -5.30 -5.15 5.05
CA ASP A 99 -6.13 -5.30 6.25
C ASP A 99 -5.59 -6.41 7.16
N GLU A 100 -5.07 -7.51 6.59
CA GLU A 100 -4.37 -8.56 7.35
C GLU A 100 -3.11 -8.05 8.05
N ILE A 101 -2.25 -7.29 7.34
CA ILE A 101 -1.04 -6.71 7.93
C ILE A 101 -1.41 -5.73 9.06
N VAL A 102 -2.42 -4.90 8.85
CA VAL A 102 -2.91 -3.96 9.87
C VAL A 102 -3.47 -4.70 11.09
N ALA A 103 -4.21 -5.78 10.90
CA ALA A 103 -4.72 -6.61 12.00
C ALA A 103 -3.60 -7.27 12.83
N GLN A 104 -2.40 -7.39 12.27
CA GLN A 104 -1.18 -7.87 12.93
C GLN A 104 -0.29 -6.70 13.39
N GLU A 105 -0.91 -5.61 13.86
CA GLU A 105 -0.22 -4.41 14.36
C GLU A 105 0.73 -3.78 13.34
N GLY A 106 0.48 -4.00 12.05
CA GLY A 106 1.25 -3.45 10.95
C GLY A 106 2.50 -4.23 10.56
N HIS A 107 2.69 -5.46 11.06
CA HIS A 107 3.82 -6.33 10.67
C HIS A 107 3.34 -7.76 10.39
N LEU A 108 3.39 -8.15 9.13
CA LEU A 108 3.21 -9.54 8.70
C LEU A 108 4.58 -10.19 8.51
N HIS A 109 4.82 -11.31 9.20
CA HIS A 109 6.02 -12.12 9.06
C HIS A 109 5.66 -13.48 8.46
N THR A 110 6.12 -13.73 7.24
CA THR A 110 5.89 -14.95 6.47
C THR A 110 7.23 -15.57 6.09
N PRO A 111 7.89 -16.29 7.02
CA PRO A 111 9.21 -16.87 6.76
C PRO A 111 9.16 -17.78 5.54
N LEU A 112 10.09 -17.57 4.61
CA LEU A 112 10.31 -18.49 3.50
C LEU A 112 11.03 -19.74 4.02
N ASP A 113 10.40 -20.91 3.81
CA ASP A 113 11.02 -22.22 4.06
C ASP A 113 12.22 -22.50 3.14
#